data_AF-A0A973VUI3-F1
#
_entry.id   AF-A0A973VUI3-F1
#
_cell.length_a   1.000
_cell.length_b   1.000
_cell.length_c   1.000
_cell.angle_alpha   90.00
_cell.angle_beta   90.00
_cell.angle_gamma   90.00
#
_symmetry.space_group_name_H-M   'P 1'
#
loop_
_entity.id
_entity.type
_entity.pdbx_description
1 polymer ?
#
loop_
_entity_poly.entity_id
_entity_poly.type
_entity_poly.pdbx_seq_one_letter_code
_entity_poly.pdbx_strand_id
1 'polypeptide(L)'
;MEHAGRREEGTGRRLWAAPALVCAALTLSACGNIGNVGRFEQAPPTAAAAPAKPNRVVQQTPNSEREHERILSAYGGAYDDPKLEALISKTVDQLVAASERPDQAYKVTILNSGAVNAFALPTGQLYVTRGLIALASDTSELSSVLSHEMAHVLAKHAAMREDQARQAAVVTRVVTDMSSDPDLTALALAKTKLTMASFSRQQEFEADGIGVGIAARAHFDPYGAARFLTAMERNAALKVGKTALDPRAQDFTSSHPATPERISNAQTTARQYSSPENNERDRETYLAAIDNIVYGEDPSEGFVRGRRFLHPKLGFTFTAPDNFTLDNTAQAVIGVREGGSQAMRFDVVRVPAEQSLGDYLNSGWMEGVEKSSTEDLNINGFPAASATAHGDQWQFKVYALRFGSDVYRFIFAAKQKSTESERNARETVNSFRRLTLDEIQAARPLRIKVINVQPGDTVESLSHRMAGVDHPAERFRVLNGLDSHAQVKPRDRVKIVVD
;
A
#
# COMPACT_ATOMS: atom_id res chain seq x y z
N MET A 1 25.76 -51.78 56.77
CA MET A 1 26.00 -50.42 56.28
C MET A 1 24.65 -49.71 56.16
N GLU A 2 23.85 -49.64 57.24
CA GLU A 2 24.03 -48.82 58.46
C GLU A 2 23.50 -47.39 58.23
N HIS A 3 22.36 -47.04 58.83
CA HIS A 3 22.21 -46.48 60.19
C HIS A 3 22.58 -44.99 60.25
N ALA A 4 21.94 -44.14 61.04
CA ALA A 4 20.60 -44.16 61.67
C ALA A 4 20.32 -42.73 62.18
N GLY A 5 19.06 -42.31 62.34
CA GLY A 5 18.76 -41.00 62.94
C GLY A 5 17.32 -40.54 62.73
N ARG A 6 16.56 -40.44 63.83
CA ARG A 6 15.16 -40.02 63.86
C ARG A 6 14.88 -39.39 65.23
N ARG A 7 14.09 -38.31 65.31
CA ARG A 7 13.39 -37.80 66.54
C ARG A 7 14.32 -37.20 67.63
N GLU A 8 13.88 -36.51 68.69
CA GLU A 8 12.69 -35.69 69.12
C GLU A 8 13.12 -34.90 70.39
N GLU A 9 12.48 -33.86 70.94
CA GLU A 9 11.25 -33.08 70.63
C GLU A 9 11.45 -31.61 71.09
N GLY A 10 10.62 -30.68 70.60
CA GLY A 10 9.94 -29.75 71.52
C GLY A 10 10.56 -28.38 71.87
N THR A 11 9.84 -27.48 72.57
CA THR A 11 8.37 -27.32 72.68
C THR A 11 8.02 -25.89 73.18
N GLY A 12 6.91 -25.29 72.70
CA GLY A 12 6.44 -23.95 73.15
C GLY A 12 5.86 -23.09 72.00
N ARG A 13 4.58 -23.17 71.60
CA ARG A 13 3.32 -23.00 72.37
C ARG A 13 3.22 -21.54 72.88
N ARG A 14 2.32 -20.69 72.37
CA ARG A 14 0.86 -20.75 72.66
C ARG A 14 -0.03 -19.91 71.72
N LEU A 15 -1.10 -20.54 71.18
CA LEU A 15 -2.51 -20.06 71.06
C LEU A 15 -2.81 -18.80 70.18
N TRP A 16 -3.96 -18.64 69.50
CA TRP A 16 -5.17 -19.48 69.37
C TRP A 16 -5.98 -19.18 68.07
N ALA A 17 -6.89 -20.10 67.74
CA ALA A 17 -8.16 -19.95 66.99
C ALA A 17 -8.21 -19.25 65.59
N ALA A 18 -8.62 -20.05 64.60
CA ALA A 18 -9.55 -19.67 63.52
C ALA A 18 -10.85 -20.51 63.71
N PRO A 19 -11.86 -20.52 62.80
CA PRO A 19 -12.22 -19.61 61.69
C PRO A 19 -13.70 -19.13 61.77
N ALA A 20 -14.17 -18.29 60.83
CA ALA A 20 -15.59 -18.22 60.41
C ALA A 20 -15.77 -17.44 59.09
N LEU A 21 -16.79 -17.81 58.29
CA LEU A 21 -17.36 -16.93 57.26
C LEU A 21 -18.42 -16.01 57.89
N VAL A 22 -18.58 -14.80 57.35
CA VAL A 22 -19.84 -14.04 57.47
C VAL A 22 -20.16 -13.39 56.12
N CYS A 23 -21.32 -13.74 55.56
CA CYS A 23 -22.00 -12.96 54.53
C CYS A 23 -23.15 -12.21 55.20
N ALA A 24 -23.17 -10.87 55.10
CA ALA A 24 -24.37 -10.05 55.31
C ALA A 24 -24.18 -8.66 54.68
N ALA A 25 -25.27 -8.06 54.21
CA ALA A 25 -25.34 -6.67 53.74
C ALA A 25 -26.35 -5.89 54.63
N LEU A 26 -26.89 -4.77 54.11
CA LEU A 26 -27.95 -3.94 54.70
C LEU A 26 -27.46 -2.97 55.82
N THR A 27 -27.97 -1.76 56.03
CA THR A 27 -28.96 -0.94 55.25
C THR A 27 -28.92 0.53 55.66
N LEU A 28 -29.31 1.42 54.75
CA LEU A 28 -30.11 2.66 54.93
C LEU A 28 -30.40 3.20 53.50
N SER A 29 -31.61 3.21 52.91
CA SER A 29 -33.00 3.51 53.36
C SER A 29 -33.22 5.01 53.62
N ALA A 30 -34.31 5.68 53.20
CA ALA A 30 -35.36 5.47 52.16
C ALA A 30 -36.06 6.85 51.94
N CYS A 31 -37.00 7.18 51.03
CA CYS A 31 -37.89 6.52 50.04
C CYS A 31 -37.90 7.36 48.72
N GLY A 32 -38.63 7.08 47.63
CA GLY A 32 -39.53 5.96 47.27
C GLY A 32 -40.95 6.42 46.84
N ASN A 33 -41.46 5.91 45.71
CA ASN A 33 -42.90 5.78 45.42
C ASN A 33 -43.14 4.67 44.38
N ILE A 34 -44.24 3.93 44.47
CA ILE A 34 -44.58 2.81 43.59
C ILE A 34 -46.05 2.96 43.14
N GLY A 35 -46.30 2.89 41.83
CA GLY A 35 -47.67 2.78 41.32
C GLY A 35 -47.85 3.21 39.87
N ASN A 36 -47.56 2.33 38.91
CA ASN A 36 -48.60 1.54 38.23
C ASN A 36 -47.93 0.55 37.25
N VAL A 37 -48.54 -0.62 37.01
CA VAL A 37 -48.01 -1.62 36.05
C VAL A 37 -49.13 -2.04 35.11
N GLY A 38 -49.08 -1.60 33.85
CA GLY A 38 -50.11 -1.97 32.87
C GLY A 38 -49.86 -1.40 31.47
N ARG A 39 -49.99 -2.29 30.47
CA ARG A 39 -49.93 -2.06 29.02
C ARG A 39 -48.58 -1.58 28.46
N PHE A 40 -47.96 -2.46 27.69
CA PHE A 40 -47.17 -2.05 26.53
C PHE A 40 -48.12 -1.44 25.50
N GLU A 41 -47.91 -0.18 25.15
CA GLU A 41 -48.60 0.47 24.04
C GLU A 41 -47.60 0.56 22.87
N GLN A 42 -47.84 -0.21 21.80
CA GLN A 42 -46.96 -0.24 20.64
C GLN A 42 -47.04 1.11 19.93
N ALA A 43 -45.90 1.77 19.74
CA ALA A 43 -45.83 2.91 18.83
C ALA A 43 -46.28 2.46 17.43
N PRO A 44 -47.17 3.21 16.75
CA PRO A 44 -47.63 2.83 15.42
C PRO A 44 -46.44 2.82 14.45
N PRO A 45 -46.40 1.89 13.47
CA PRO A 45 -45.31 1.83 12.51
C PRO A 45 -45.31 3.10 11.66
N THR A 46 -44.38 4.01 11.92
CA THR A 46 -44.04 5.08 10.97
C THR A 46 -43.61 4.41 9.68
N ALA A 47 -44.44 4.53 8.64
CA ALA A 47 -44.16 3.96 7.34
C ALA A 47 -42.76 4.39 6.89
N ALA A 48 -41.93 3.42 6.49
CA ALA A 48 -40.55 3.68 6.12
C ALA A 48 -40.51 4.61 4.91
N ALA A 49 -40.18 5.89 5.16
CA ALA A 49 -39.87 6.83 4.10
C ALA A 49 -38.70 6.24 3.30
N ALA A 50 -38.87 6.09 1.98
CA ALA A 50 -37.79 5.60 1.12
C ALA A 50 -36.55 6.48 1.33
N PRO A 51 -35.35 5.88 1.49
CA PRO A 51 -34.15 6.63 1.84
C PRO A 51 -33.86 7.67 0.74
N ALA A 52 -34.07 8.94 1.09
CA ALA A 52 -33.74 10.05 0.20
C ALA A 52 -32.24 10.00 -0.04
N LYS A 53 -31.83 9.82 -1.31
CA LYS A 53 -30.41 9.70 -1.70
C LYS A 53 -29.63 10.86 -1.07
N PRO A 54 -28.63 10.61 -0.21
CA PRO A 54 -27.83 11.67 0.39
C PRO A 54 -26.89 12.23 -0.67
N ASN A 55 -27.39 13.17 -1.48
CA ASN A 55 -26.63 13.87 -2.52
C ASN A 55 -25.67 14.90 -1.91
N ARG A 56 -24.84 14.46 -0.96
CA ARG A 56 -23.79 15.22 -0.30
C ARG A 56 -22.53 15.08 -1.14
N VAL A 57 -22.13 16.14 -1.82
CA VAL A 57 -20.83 16.22 -2.48
C VAL A 57 -19.75 16.31 -1.40
N VAL A 58 -18.64 15.58 -1.58
CA VAL A 58 -17.46 15.69 -0.71
C VAL A 58 -16.94 17.13 -0.74
N GLN A 59 -16.87 17.78 0.43
CA GLN A 59 -16.42 19.17 0.51
C GLN A 59 -14.93 19.27 0.19
N GLN A 60 -14.62 19.89 -0.94
CA GLN A 60 -13.25 20.25 -1.31
C GLN A 60 -12.83 21.51 -0.56
N THR A 61 -11.60 21.50 -0.06
CA THR A 61 -10.94 22.61 0.61
C THR A 61 -9.55 22.78 0.01
N PRO A 62 -8.92 23.96 0.08
CA PRO A 62 -7.56 24.14 -0.41
C PRO A 62 -6.51 23.22 0.24
N ASN A 63 -6.80 22.62 1.39
CA ASN A 63 -5.95 21.59 1.99
C ASN A 63 -6.17 20.22 1.34
N SER A 64 -7.41 19.76 1.23
CA SER A 64 -7.74 18.47 0.61
C SER A 64 -7.45 18.44 -0.90
N GLU A 65 -7.51 19.58 -1.59
CA GLU A 65 -7.05 19.74 -2.97
C GLU A 65 -5.53 19.57 -3.07
N ARG A 66 -4.74 20.27 -2.26
CA ARG A 66 -3.27 20.12 -2.22
C ARG A 66 -2.83 18.72 -1.80
N GLU A 67 -3.62 18.02 -0.99
CA GLU A 67 -3.39 16.62 -0.63
C GLU A 67 -3.72 15.67 -1.78
N HIS A 68 -4.85 15.89 -2.47
CA HIS A 68 -5.23 15.15 -3.69
C HIS A 68 -4.14 15.26 -4.76
N GLU A 69 -3.67 16.46 -5.11
CA GLU A 69 -2.61 16.67 -6.10
C GLU A 69 -1.29 15.97 -5.71
N ARG A 70 -0.95 15.93 -4.41
CA ARG A 70 0.22 15.19 -3.91
C ARG A 70 0.05 13.68 -4.06
N ILE A 71 -1.15 13.16 -3.82
CA ILE A 71 -1.47 11.73 -4.00
C ILE A 71 -1.43 11.36 -5.48
N LEU A 72 -2.05 12.16 -6.35
CA LEU A 72 -1.96 11.97 -7.81
C LEU A 72 -0.49 11.96 -8.26
N SER A 73 0.32 12.94 -7.83
CA SER A 73 1.76 13.00 -8.13
C SER A 73 2.59 11.84 -7.57
N ALA A 74 2.14 11.16 -6.52
CA ALA A 74 2.84 10.01 -5.94
C ALA A 74 2.48 8.68 -6.62
N TYR A 75 1.29 8.56 -7.24
CA TYR A 75 0.75 7.32 -7.79
C TYR A 75 0.52 7.33 -9.32
N GLY A 76 1.15 8.25 -10.06
CA GLY A 76 1.14 8.28 -11.53
C GLY A 76 -0.03 9.03 -12.16
N GLY A 77 -0.72 9.85 -11.38
CA GLY A 77 -1.96 10.53 -11.78
C GLY A 77 -3.22 9.72 -11.50
N ALA A 78 -4.35 10.24 -11.98
CA ALA A 78 -5.60 9.50 -12.05
C ALA A 78 -5.54 8.51 -13.23
N TYR A 79 -6.30 7.42 -13.14
CA TYR A 79 -6.54 6.51 -14.25
C TYR A 79 -8.00 6.62 -14.68
N ASP A 80 -8.23 7.35 -15.77
CA ASP A 80 -9.57 7.64 -16.30
C ASP A 80 -10.17 6.38 -16.93
N ASP A 81 -11.17 5.79 -16.27
CA ASP A 81 -11.94 4.66 -16.78
C ASP A 81 -13.38 4.77 -16.27
N PRO A 82 -14.29 5.42 -17.03
CA PRO A 82 -15.66 5.66 -16.61
C PRO A 82 -16.47 4.39 -16.29
N LYS A 83 -16.02 3.22 -16.76
CA LYS A 83 -16.67 1.93 -16.49
C LYS A 83 -16.25 1.39 -15.12
N LEU A 84 -14.96 1.45 -14.80
CA LEU A 84 -14.46 1.13 -13.46
C LEU A 84 -14.97 2.15 -12.44
N GLU A 85 -14.91 3.44 -12.74
CA GLU A 85 -15.38 4.50 -11.84
C GLU A 85 -16.86 4.33 -11.49
N ALA A 86 -17.71 4.01 -12.47
CA ALA A 86 -19.13 3.74 -12.23
C ALA A 86 -19.35 2.47 -11.38
N LEU A 87 -18.58 1.40 -11.61
CA LEU A 87 -18.67 0.17 -10.82
C LEU A 87 -18.20 0.39 -9.37
N ILE A 88 -17.04 1.01 -9.17
CA ILE A 88 -16.45 1.24 -7.85
C ILE A 88 -17.31 2.24 -7.06
N SER A 89 -17.81 3.32 -7.70
CA SER A 89 -18.71 4.28 -7.06
C SER A 89 -20.03 3.64 -6.64
N LYS A 90 -20.63 2.79 -7.49
CA LYS A 90 -21.81 1.99 -7.12
C LYS A 90 -21.54 1.08 -5.92
N THR A 91 -20.39 0.41 -5.89
CA THR A 91 -19.99 -0.42 -4.74
C THR A 91 -19.84 0.40 -3.46
N VAL A 92 -19.22 1.59 -3.53
CA VAL A 92 -19.09 2.50 -2.39
C VAL A 92 -20.46 3.03 -1.94
N ASP A 93 -21.37 3.41 -2.84
CA ASP A 93 -22.74 3.82 -2.51
C ASP A 93 -23.49 2.71 -1.74
N GLN A 94 -23.35 1.45 -2.16
CA GLN A 94 -23.93 0.29 -1.48
C GLN A 94 -23.35 0.08 -0.07
N LEU A 95 -22.01 0.20 0.07
CA LEU A 95 -21.34 0.09 1.37
C LEU A 95 -21.72 1.25 2.31
N VAL A 96 -21.82 2.49 1.81
CA VAL A 96 -22.23 3.66 2.59
C VAL A 96 -23.65 3.49 3.11
N ALA A 97 -24.60 3.08 2.24
CA ALA A 97 -25.98 2.84 2.61
C ALA A 97 -26.14 1.70 3.65
N ALA A 98 -25.21 0.74 3.67
CA ALA A 98 -25.16 -0.35 4.63
C ALA A 98 -24.33 -0.06 5.90
N SER A 99 -23.70 1.12 6.00
CA SER A 99 -22.82 1.51 7.10
C SER A 99 -23.56 2.19 8.27
N GLU A 100 -22.86 2.34 9.38
CA GLU A 100 -23.26 3.09 10.57
C GLU A 100 -23.28 4.62 10.33
N ARG A 101 -22.81 5.10 9.16
CA ARG A 101 -22.80 6.52 8.75
C ARG A 101 -23.28 6.68 7.29
N PRO A 102 -24.56 6.39 6.97
CA PRO A 102 -25.10 6.57 5.63
C PRO A 102 -25.20 8.06 5.22
N ASP A 103 -24.86 9.00 6.11
CA ASP A 103 -24.76 10.43 5.84
C ASP A 103 -23.34 10.87 5.40
N GLN A 104 -22.36 9.96 5.45
CA GLN A 104 -20.97 10.18 5.01
C GLN A 104 -20.89 10.11 3.48
N ALA A 105 -20.25 11.09 2.86
CA ALA A 105 -19.95 11.08 1.43
C ALA A 105 -18.54 10.55 1.15
N TYR A 106 -18.38 9.87 0.01
CA TYR A 106 -17.08 9.51 -0.53
C TYR A 106 -16.95 9.89 -2.01
N LYS A 107 -15.75 10.35 -2.41
CA LYS A 107 -15.34 10.55 -3.79
C LYS A 107 -14.28 9.50 -4.10
N VAL A 108 -14.58 8.58 -5.02
CA VAL A 108 -13.64 7.59 -5.53
C VAL A 108 -12.63 8.28 -6.46
N THR A 109 -11.38 7.86 -6.42
CA THR A 109 -10.34 8.19 -7.41
C THR A 109 -9.53 6.93 -7.71
N ILE A 110 -9.49 6.51 -8.97
CA ILE A 110 -8.60 5.42 -9.40
C ILE A 110 -7.22 6.01 -9.65
N LEU A 111 -6.20 5.42 -9.03
CA LEU A 111 -4.81 5.84 -9.14
C LEU A 111 -4.05 5.00 -10.17
N ASN A 112 -3.25 5.65 -11.02
CA ASN A 112 -2.55 5.03 -12.15
C ASN A 112 -1.30 4.20 -11.76
N SER A 113 -1.36 3.51 -10.62
CA SER A 113 -0.24 2.72 -10.09
C SER A 113 -0.46 1.21 -10.22
N GLY A 114 0.61 0.50 -10.59
CA GLY A 114 0.68 -0.95 -10.58
C GLY A 114 0.86 -1.58 -9.19
N ALA A 115 1.13 -0.77 -8.15
CA ALA A 115 1.15 -1.24 -6.76
C ALA A 115 -0.25 -1.71 -6.33
N VAL A 116 -0.36 -2.62 -5.37
CA VAL A 116 -1.65 -3.03 -4.79
C VAL A 116 -1.90 -2.14 -3.59
N ASN A 117 -2.79 -1.15 -3.70
CA ASN A 117 -3.12 -0.26 -2.58
C ASN A 117 -4.53 0.35 -2.72
N ALA A 118 -5.14 0.68 -1.59
CA ALA A 118 -6.35 1.48 -1.45
C ALA A 118 -6.32 2.14 -0.07
N PHE A 119 -6.88 3.35 0.05
CA PHE A 119 -6.98 4.05 1.33
C PHE A 119 -8.08 5.10 1.33
N ALA A 120 -8.69 5.35 2.50
CA ALA A 120 -9.69 6.40 2.69
C ALA A 120 -9.19 7.51 3.63
N LEU A 121 -9.44 8.76 3.25
CA LEU A 121 -9.18 9.93 4.09
C LEU A 121 -10.43 10.35 4.88
N PRO A 122 -10.31 10.88 6.11
CA PRO A 122 -11.45 11.41 6.88
C PRO A 122 -12.24 12.54 6.18
N THR A 123 -11.65 13.14 5.15
CA THR A 123 -12.29 14.14 4.28
C THR A 123 -13.30 13.55 3.30
N GLY A 124 -13.40 12.21 3.18
CA GLY A 124 -14.25 11.53 2.19
C GLY A 124 -13.57 11.30 0.84
N GLN A 125 -12.27 11.53 0.69
CA GLN A 125 -11.55 11.03 -0.49
C GLN A 125 -11.25 9.53 -0.30
N LEU A 126 -11.59 8.70 -1.29
CA LEU A 126 -11.27 7.27 -1.32
C LEU A 126 -10.43 6.96 -2.55
N TYR A 127 -9.29 6.33 -2.35
CA TYR A 127 -8.33 6.01 -3.39
C TYR A 127 -8.19 4.50 -3.57
N VAL A 128 -8.02 4.06 -4.82
CA VAL A 128 -7.77 2.65 -5.17
C VAL A 128 -6.86 2.57 -6.39
N THR A 129 -5.85 1.69 -6.37
CA THR A 129 -4.91 1.56 -7.50
C THR A 129 -5.38 0.56 -8.55
N ARG A 130 -4.91 0.74 -9.80
CA ARG A 130 -5.03 -0.30 -10.85
C ARG A 130 -4.51 -1.66 -10.40
N GLY A 131 -3.39 -1.70 -9.68
CA GLY A 131 -2.83 -2.95 -9.17
C GLY A 131 -3.78 -3.71 -8.24
N LEU A 132 -4.53 -3.01 -7.37
CA LEU A 132 -5.53 -3.64 -6.52
C LEU A 132 -6.73 -4.16 -7.31
N ILE A 133 -7.24 -3.37 -8.25
CA ILE A 133 -8.34 -3.74 -9.16
C ILE A 133 -7.96 -4.97 -10.00
N ALA A 134 -6.72 -5.03 -10.49
CA ALA A 134 -6.17 -6.16 -11.24
C ALA A 134 -5.96 -7.42 -10.39
N LEU A 135 -5.63 -7.28 -9.10
CA LEU A 135 -5.48 -8.41 -8.17
C LEU A 135 -6.84 -9.00 -7.79
N ALA A 136 -7.78 -8.17 -7.34
CA ALA A 136 -9.10 -8.60 -6.87
C ALA A 136 -9.83 -9.44 -7.94
N SER A 137 -10.50 -10.51 -7.51
CA SER A 137 -11.06 -11.53 -8.39
C SER A 137 -12.54 -11.30 -8.72
N ASP A 138 -13.26 -10.57 -7.87
CA ASP A 138 -14.68 -10.27 -7.98
C ASP A 138 -15.07 -9.00 -7.19
N THR A 139 -16.32 -8.52 -7.35
CA THR A 139 -16.78 -7.28 -6.72
C THR A 139 -16.82 -7.37 -5.20
N SER A 140 -16.96 -8.56 -4.61
CA SER A 140 -16.98 -8.77 -3.16
C SER A 140 -15.58 -8.71 -2.54
N GLU A 141 -14.54 -9.20 -3.25
CA GLU A 141 -13.14 -8.97 -2.87
C GLU A 141 -12.80 -7.47 -2.88
N LEU A 142 -13.19 -6.74 -3.93
CA LEU A 142 -13.05 -5.29 -3.97
C LEU A 142 -13.83 -4.61 -2.83
N SER A 143 -15.10 -4.96 -2.62
CA SER A 143 -15.95 -4.33 -1.59
C SER A 143 -15.38 -4.53 -0.19
N SER A 144 -14.72 -5.67 0.06
CA SER A 144 -14.11 -5.95 1.36
C SER A 144 -12.99 -4.95 1.70
N VAL A 145 -12.12 -4.62 0.74
CA VAL A 145 -11.08 -3.58 0.90
C VAL A 145 -11.72 -2.21 1.12
N LEU A 146 -12.69 -1.83 0.28
CA LEU A 146 -13.37 -0.54 0.39
C LEU A 146 -14.05 -0.39 1.76
N SER A 147 -14.66 -1.46 2.28
CA SER A 147 -15.30 -1.49 3.59
C SER A 147 -14.31 -1.44 4.77
N HIS A 148 -13.11 -2.01 4.61
CA HIS A 148 -12.00 -1.92 5.59
C HIS A 148 -11.49 -0.49 5.70
N GLU A 149 -11.28 0.18 4.56
CA GLU A 149 -10.86 1.59 4.54
C GLU A 149 -11.94 2.53 5.10
N MET A 150 -13.21 2.27 4.79
CA MET A 150 -14.32 2.95 5.44
C MET A 150 -14.34 2.70 6.96
N ALA A 151 -14.05 1.48 7.42
CA ALA A 151 -13.97 1.15 8.85
C ALA A 151 -12.86 1.93 9.57
N HIS A 152 -11.68 2.11 8.96
CA HIS A 152 -10.61 2.96 9.49
C HIS A 152 -11.03 4.42 9.68
N VAL A 153 -11.89 4.94 8.80
CA VAL A 153 -12.48 6.28 8.93
C VAL A 153 -13.56 6.31 10.02
N LEU A 154 -14.46 5.32 10.06
CA LEU A 154 -15.54 5.21 11.05
C LEU A 154 -14.99 5.12 12.48
N ALA A 155 -14.02 4.24 12.71
CA ALA A 155 -13.32 4.05 13.98
C ALA A 155 -12.23 5.12 14.25
N LYS A 156 -12.04 6.08 13.33
CA LYS A 156 -11.10 7.21 13.45
C LYS A 156 -9.64 6.80 13.70
N HIS A 157 -9.23 5.63 13.22
CA HIS A 157 -7.91 5.05 13.49
C HIS A 157 -6.76 5.98 13.06
N ALA A 158 -6.91 6.70 11.95
CA ALA A 158 -5.95 7.70 11.48
C ALA A 158 -5.76 8.88 12.45
N ALA A 159 -6.85 9.38 13.06
CA ALA A 159 -6.79 10.49 14.02
C ALA A 159 -6.17 10.06 15.35
N MET A 160 -6.46 8.84 15.83
CA MET A 160 -5.79 8.27 17.00
C MET A 160 -4.29 8.05 16.76
N ARG A 161 -3.89 7.63 15.54
CA ARG A 161 -2.47 7.56 15.16
C ARG A 161 -1.82 8.96 15.16
N GLU A 162 -2.49 9.99 14.66
CA GLU A 162 -1.93 11.35 14.62
C GLU A 162 -1.70 11.90 16.03
N ASP A 163 -2.65 11.70 16.95
CA ASP A 163 -2.49 12.09 18.35
C ASP A 163 -1.38 11.29 19.04
N GLN A 164 -1.30 9.98 18.84
CA GLN A 164 -0.19 9.15 19.31
C GLN A 164 1.17 9.63 18.76
N ALA A 165 1.24 10.04 17.49
CA ALA A 165 2.47 10.57 16.89
C ALA A 165 2.86 11.94 17.49
N ARG A 166 1.87 12.78 17.78
CA ARG A 166 2.03 14.08 18.44
C ARG A 166 2.50 13.93 19.89
N GLN A 167 1.91 13.01 20.65
CA GLN A 167 2.35 12.64 22.00
C GLN A 167 3.76 12.05 21.99
N ALA A 168 4.04 11.11 21.09
CA ALA A 168 5.37 10.51 20.92
C ALA A 168 6.44 11.57 20.60
N ALA A 169 6.15 12.53 19.71
CA ALA A 169 7.09 13.61 19.39
C ALA A 169 7.44 14.49 20.61
N VAL A 170 6.49 14.72 21.53
CA VAL A 170 6.75 15.42 22.80
C VAL A 170 7.63 14.57 23.72
N VAL A 171 7.35 13.27 23.87
CA VAL A 171 8.17 12.36 24.69
C VAL A 171 9.58 12.20 24.13
N THR A 172 9.73 12.01 22.81
CA THR A 172 11.05 11.90 22.17
C THR A 172 11.86 13.18 22.35
N ARG A 173 11.23 14.37 22.29
CA ARG A 173 11.92 15.63 22.59
C ARG A 173 12.52 15.63 23.99
N VAL A 174 11.75 15.26 25.01
CA VAL A 174 12.24 15.14 26.40
C VAL A 174 13.37 14.10 26.51
N VAL A 175 13.29 12.98 25.80
CA VAL A 175 14.37 11.96 25.80
C VAL A 175 15.64 12.47 25.10
N THR A 176 15.53 13.19 23.98
CA THR A 176 16.67 13.81 23.29
C THR A 176 17.28 14.94 24.12
N ASP A 177 16.47 15.74 24.81
CA ASP A 177 16.92 16.79 25.74
C ASP A 177 17.59 16.19 27.01
N MET A 178 17.46 14.88 27.26
CA MET A 178 18.01 14.16 28.42
C MET A 178 19.06 13.09 28.08
N SER A 179 19.34 12.80 26.81
CA SER A 179 20.23 11.71 26.39
C SER A 179 21.41 12.20 25.55
N SER A 180 22.62 11.84 25.95
CA SER A 180 23.86 12.17 25.24
C SER A 180 24.29 11.09 24.22
N ASP A 181 23.44 10.10 23.94
CA ASP A 181 23.71 9.02 22.99
C ASP A 181 22.95 9.26 21.66
N PRO A 182 23.63 9.66 20.57
CA PRO A 182 22.99 9.95 19.29
C PRO A 182 22.51 8.69 18.57
N ASP A 183 23.19 7.55 18.72
CA ASP A 183 22.87 6.30 18.02
C ASP A 183 21.62 5.64 18.63
N LEU A 184 21.54 5.63 19.97
CA LEU A 184 20.34 5.19 20.68
C LEU A 184 19.12 6.08 20.34
N THR A 185 19.35 7.39 20.24
CA THR A 185 18.32 8.36 19.85
C THR A 185 17.85 8.15 18.40
N ALA A 186 18.78 7.95 17.46
CA ALA A 186 18.47 7.66 16.07
C ALA A 186 17.71 6.34 15.90
N LEU A 187 18.10 5.28 16.62
CA LEU A 187 17.42 3.99 16.62
C LEU A 187 15.99 4.10 17.19
N ALA A 188 15.80 4.85 18.28
CA ALA A 188 14.48 5.10 18.86
C ALA A 188 13.56 5.87 17.90
N LEU A 189 14.09 6.90 17.22
CA LEU A 189 13.37 7.66 16.18
C LEU A 189 12.99 6.79 14.98
N ALA A 190 13.91 5.97 14.49
CA ALA A 190 13.68 5.06 13.36
C ALA A 190 12.61 4.00 13.69
N LYS A 191 12.74 3.37 14.87
CA LYS A 191 11.76 2.38 15.37
C LYS A 191 10.36 3.02 15.51
N THR A 192 10.29 4.22 16.09
CA THR A 192 9.03 4.96 16.27
C THR A 192 8.37 5.28 14.93
N LYS A 193 9.13 5.81 13.96
CA LYS A 193 8.61 6.07 12.60
C LYS A 193 8.04 4.81 11.94
N LEU A 194 8.72 3.67 12.07
CA LEU A 194 8.28 2.40 11.48
C LEU A 194 7.04 1.82 12.18
N THR A 195 6.93 1.92 13.52
CA THR A 195 5.71 1.51 14.25
C THR A 195 4.51 2.42 13.98
N MET A 196 4.72 3.68 13.57
CA MET A 196 3.64 4.60 13.22
C MET A 196 3.23 4.55 11.73
N ALA A 197 3.98 3.84 10.89
CA ALA A 197 3.67 3.71 9.45
C ALA A 197 2.52 2.72 9.17
N SER A 198 2.33 1.71 10.02
CA SER A 198 1.26 0.70 9.89
C SER A 198 0.15 0.91 10.91
N PHE A 199 -0.97 0.19 10.76
CA PHE A 199 -2.01 0.10 11.79
C PHE A 199 -1.63 -0.97 12.82
N SER A 200 -2.04 -0.76 14.07
CA SER A 200 -1.86 -1.79 15.10
C SER A 200 -2.75 -3.00 14.81
N ARG A 201 -2.33 -4.20 15.22
CA ARG A 201 -3.12 -5.43 15.02
C ARG A 201 -4.55 -5.32 15.56
N GLN A 202 -4.76 -4.57 16.64
CA GLN A 202 -6.09 -4.35 17.20
C GLN A 202 -6.97 -3.50 16.27
N GLN A 203 -6.42 -2.43 15.69
CA GLN A 203 -7.13 -1.58 14.71
C GLN A 203 -7.41 -2.34 13.41
N GLU A 204 -6.50 -3.22 12.97
CA GLU A 204 -6.75 -4.08 11.80
C GLU A 204 -7.85 -5.10 12.08
N PHE A 205 -7.89 -5.75 13.25
CA PHE A 205 -8.98 -6.67 13.62
C PHE A 205 -10.33 -5.96 13.81
N GLU A 206 -10.33 -4.72 14.32
CA GLU A 206 -11.53 -3.89 14.44
C GLU A 206 -12.06 -3.47 13.06
N ALA A 207 -11.17 -3.05 12.16
CA ALA A 207 -11.51 -2.70 10.78
C ALA A 207 -11.95 -3.93 9.95
N ASP A 208 -11.30 -5.09 10.12
CA ASP A 208 -11.71 -6.37 9.53
C ASP A 208 -13.16 -6.72 9.95
N GLY A 209 -13.46 -6.61 11.24
CA GLY A 209 -14.77 -6.94 11.81
C GLY A 209 -15.90 -6.02 11.34
N ILE A 210 -15.66 -4.70 11.36
CA ILE A 210 -16.60 -3.69 10.87
C ILE A 210 -16.78 -3.82 9.36
N GLY A 211 -15.69 -3.94 8.59
CA GLY A 211 -15.71 -4.05 7.12
C GLY A 211 -16.50 -5.26 6.64
N VAL A 212 -16.23 -6.45 7.18
CA VAL A 212 -17.00 -7.68 6.87
C VAL A 212 -18.49 -7.49 7.20
N GLY A 213 -18.82 -6.80 8.29
CA GLY A 213 -20.21 -6.47 8.65
C GLY A 213 -20.89 -5.52 7.66
N ILE A 214 -20.21 -4.45 7.23
CA ILE A 214 -20.73 -3.53 6.21
C ILE A 214 -20.92 -4.25 4.88
N ALA A 215 -19.93 -5.04 4.43
CA ALA A 215 -19.98 -5.79 3.18
C ALA A 215 -21.15 -6.80 3.17
N ALA A 216 -21.36 -7.55 4.25
CA ALA A 216 -22.49 -8.46 4.39
C ALA A 216 -23.85 -7.75 4.31
N ARG A 217 -23.99 -6.60 5.01
CA ARG A 217 -25.23 -5.80 4.99
C ARG A 217 -25.47 -5.10 3.64
N ALA A 218 -24.42 -4.87 2.85
CA ALA A 218 -24.49 -4.39 1.47
C ALA A 218 -24.76 -5.51 0.43
N HIS A 219 -24.98 -6.75 0.90
CA HIS A 219 -25.18 -7.97 0.10
C HIS A 219 -23.98 -8.44 -0.74
N PHE A 220 -22.76 -8.08 -0.33
CA PHE A 220 -21.53 -8.70 -0.86
C PHE A 220 -21.15 -9.96 -0.08
N ASP A 221 -20.38 -10.86 -0.69
CA ASP A 221 -19.89 -12.09 -0.06
C ASP A 221 -18.89 -11.74 1.07
N PRO A 222 -19.22 -11.96 2.37
CA PRO A 222 -18.35 -11.59 3.48
C PRO A 222 -17.03 -12.38 3.52
N TYR A 223 -16.91 -13.51 2.80
CA TYR A 223 -15.64 -14.21 2.63
C TYR A 223 -14.68 -13.48 1.67
N GLY A 224 -15.11 -12.40 1.00
CA GLY A 224 -14.27 -11.56 0.15
C GLY A 224 -13.03 -11.03 0.87
N ALA A 225 -13.16 -10.62 2.14
CA ALA A 225 -12.04 -10.16 2.96
C ALA A 225 -10.96 -11.24 3.10
N ALA A 226 -11.36 -12.46 3.49
CA ALA A 226 -10.45 -13.58 3.64
C ALA A 226 -9.79 -13.99 2.32
N ARG A 227 -10.53 -14.01 1.20
CA ARG A 227 -9.98 -14.29 -0.13
C ARG A 227 -8.95 -13.24 -0.54
N PHE A 228 -9.28 -11.96 -0.40
CA PHE A 228 -8.40 -10.87 -0.82
C PHE A 228 -7.13 -10.77 0.05
N LEU A 229 -7.23 -11.00 1.36
CA LEU A 229 -6.07 -11.15 2.25
C LEU A 229 -5.13 -12.28 1.77
N THR A 230 -5.66 -13.45 1.41
CA THR A 230 -4.87 -14.55 0.84
C THR A 230 -4.30 -14.20 -0.55
N ALA A 231 -5.03 -13.47 -1.39
CA ALA A 231 -4.52 -13.00 -2.68
C ALA A 231 -3.34 -12.03 -2.51
N MET A 232 -3.41 -11.12 -1.53
CA MET A 232 -2.33 -10.21 -1.19
C MET A 232 -1.11 -10.92 -0.61
N GLU A 233 -1.31 -11.86 0.32
CA GLU A 233 -0.22 -12.69 0.88
C GLU A 233 0.56 -13.40 -0.24
N ARG A 234 -0.14 -14.06 -1.16
CA ARG A 234 0.49 -14.73 -2.31
C ARG A 234 1.13 -13.74 -3.29
N ASN A 235 0.52 -12.58 -3.53
CA ASN A 235 1.09 -11.55 -4.40
C ASN A 235 2.38 -10.95 -3.81
N ALA A 236 2.43 -10.75 -2.49
CA ALA A 236 3.62 -10.30 -1.77
C ALA A 236 4.71 -11.38 -1.76
N ALA A 237 4.36 -12.66 -1.62
CA ALA A 237 5.30 -13.78 -1.77
C ALA A 237 6.01 -13.76 -3.14
N LEU A 238 5.28 -13.46 -4.22
CA LEU A 238 5.84 -13.26 -5.58
C LEU A 238 6.57 -11.93 -5.78
N LYS A 239 6.79 -11.13 -4.72
CA LYS A 239 7.71 -9.98 -4.71
C LYS A 239 8.97 -10.23 -3.85
N VAL A 240 9.02 -11.30 -3.06
CA VAL A 240 10.17 -11.59 -2.19
C VAL A 240 11.44 -11.78 -3.04
N GLY A 241 12.48 -11.01 -2.72
CA GLY A 241 13.71 -10.89 -3.53
C GLY A 241 13.80 -9.58 -4.33
N LYS A 242 12.66 -8.94 -4.62
CA LYS A 242 12.61 -7.54 -5.09
C LYS A 242 12.39 -6.62 -3.89
N THR A 243 13.45 -6.02 -3.38
CA THR A 243 13.35 -4.93 -2.41
C THR A 243 12.61 -3.76 -3.08
N ALA A 244 11.46 -3.34 -2.54
CA ALA A 244 10.83 -2.09 -2.95
C ALA A 244 11.75 -0.92 -2.55
N LEU A 245 12.11 -0.05 -3.49
CA LEU A 245 13.21 0.90 -3.35
C LEU A 245 12.75 2.30 -2.92
N ASP A 246 11.47 2.65 -3.10
CA ASP A 246 10.87 3.85 -2.51
C ASP A 246 10.03 3.51 -1.27
N PRO A 247 10.40 4.01 -0.06
CA PRO A 247 9.56 3.93 1.14
C PRO A 247 8.15 4.56 1.03
N ARG A 248 7.87 5.28 -0.07
CA ARG A 248 6.54 5.83 -0.43
C ARG A 248 5.75 4.95 -1.39
N ALA A 249 6.39 4.02 -2.12
CA ALA A 249 5.72 3.03 -2.95
C ALA A 249 5.15 1.88 -2.08
N GLN A 250 4.34 2.26 -1.10
CA GLN A 250 3.80 1.34 -0.10
C GLN A 250 2.78 0.42 -0.76
N ASP A 251 3.09 -0.88 -0.80
CA ASP A 251 2.11 -1.93 -1.03
C ASP A 251 1.14 -1.96 0.16
N PHE A 252 -0.12 -2.34 -0.04
CA PHE A 252 -1.16 -2.36 1.01
C PHE A 252 -0.70 -3.10 2.28
N THR A 253 0.05 -4.19 2.11
CA THR A 253 0.65 -5.00 3.18
C THR A 253 1.67 -4.26 4.06
N SER A 254 2.13 -3.08 3.65
CA SER A 254 3.04 -2.20 4.41
C SER A 254 2.30 -1.48 5.54
N SER A 255 1.10 -0.97 5.26
CA SER A 255 0.23 -0.29 6.24
C SER A 255 -0.75 -1.26 6.91
N HIS A 256 -1.21 -2.26 6.16
CA HIS A 256 -2.22 -3.27 6.52
C HIS A 256 -1.68 -4.71 6.31
N PRO A 257 -0.80 -5.22 7.18
CA PRO A 257 -0.23 -6.55 7.00
C PRO A 257 -1.30 -7.64 6.90
N ALA A 258 -1.25 -8.45 5.83
CA ALA A 258 -2.12 -9.60 5.64
C ALA A 258 -1.54 -10.79 6.42
N THR A 259 -2.05 -11.05 7.64
CA THR A 259 -1.56 -12.12 8.51
C THR A 259 -2.52 -13.31 8.58
N PRO A 260 -2.04 -14.53 8.89
CA PRO A 260 -2.91 -15.70 9.04
C PRO A 260 -4.02 -15.52 10.08
N GLU A 261 -3.77 -14.76 11.14
CA GLU A 261 -4.77 -14.44 12.17
C GLU A 261 -5.89 -13.56 11.61
N ARG A 262 -5.58 -12.58 10.74
CA ARG A 262 -6.60 -11.77 10.05
C ARG A 262 -7.45 -12.61 9.11
N ILE A 263 -6.82 -13.50 8.32
CA ILE A 263 -7.53 -14.42 7.43
C ILE A 263 -8.50 -15.30 8.25
N SER A 264 -8.05 -15.84 9.38
CA SER A 264 -8.88 -16.64 10.30
C SER A 264 -10.02 -15.83 10.94
N ASN A 265 -9.75 -14.61 11.39
CA ASN A 265 -10.74 -13.71 11.99
C ASN A 265 -11.79 -13.26 10.97
N ALA A 266 -11.39 -12.93 9.74
CA ALA A 266 -12.30 -12.59 8.65
C ALA A 266 -13.21 -13.78 8.29
N GLN A 267 -12.66 -15.00 8.17
CA GLN A 267 -13.47 -16.21 7.97
C GLN A 267 -14.44 -16.47 9.13
N THR A 268 -14.01 -16.24 10.37
CA THR A 268 -14.83 -16.44 11.57
C THR A 268 -15.95 -15.42 11.67
N THR A 269 -15.69 -14.16 11.29
CA THR A 269 -16.70 -13.10 11.21
C THR A 269 -17.70 -13.37 10.08
N ALA A 270 -17.22 -13.77 8.90
CA ALA A 270 -18.08 -14.08 7.75
C ALA A 270 -19.10 -15.21 8.01
N ARG A 271 -18.73 -16.20 8.85
CA ARG A 271 -19.64 -17.28 9.32
C ARG A 271 -20.81 -16.78 10.17
N GLN A 272 -20.76 -15.56 10.71
CA GLN A 272 -21.88 -14.97 11.46
C GLN A 272 -22.98 -14.43 10.54
N TYR A 273 -22.64 -14.16 9.27
CA TYR A 273 -23.54 -13.57 8.28
C TYR A 273 -24.01 -14.56 7.20
N SER A 274 -23.20 -15.57 6.87
CA SER A 274 -23.48 -16.49 5.75
C SER A 274 -22.80 -17.85 5.88
N SER A 275 -23.29 -18.83 5.11
CA SER A 275 -22.57 -20.08 4.84
C SER A 275 -21.63 -19.90 3.62
N PRO A 276 -20.42 -20.51 3.59
CA PRO A 276 -19.48 -20.38 2.47
C PRO A 276 -20.02 -20.77 1.07
N GLU A 277 -21.08 -21.57 1.03
CA GLU A 277 -21.53 -22.27 -0.18
C GLU A 277 -22.54 -21.48 -1.05
N ASN A 278 -23.21 -20.46 -0.49
CA ASN A 278 -24.40 -19.83 -1.10
C ASN A 278 -24.27 -18.33 -1.45
N ASN A 279 -23.06 -17.78 -1.46
CA ASN A 279 -22.88 -16.34 -1.64
C ASN A 279 -22.70 -15.96 -3.12
N GLU A 280 -23.50 -15.00 -3.60
CA GLU A 280 -23.32 -14.37 -4.91
C GLU A 280 -22.05 -13.50 -4.92
N ARG A 281 -21.27 -13.57 -6.01
CA ARG A 281 -19.94 -12.93 -6.08
C ARG A 281 -19.81 -11.83 -7.14
N ASP A 282 -20.77 -11.66 -8.05
CA ASP A 282 -20.73 -10.68 -9.16
C ASP A 282 -19.47 -10.76 -10.05
N ARG A 283 -18.75 -11.90 -10.02
CA ARG A 283 -17.47 -12.12 -10.72
C ARG A 283 -17.54 -11.83 -12.22
N GLU A 284 -18.65 -12.18 -12.86
CA GLU A 284 -18.83 -11.99 -14.30
C GLU A 284 -18.89 -10.52 -14.72
N THR A 285 -19.60 -9.69 -13.94
CA THR A 285 -19.65 -8.24 -14.11
C THR A 285 -18.29 -7.63 -13.83
N TYR A 286 -17.65 -8.03 -12.73
CA TYR A 286 -16.32 -7.56 -12.35
C TYR A 286 -15.28 -7.84 -13.43
N LEU A 287 -15.17 -9.10 -13.87
CA LEU A 287 -14.26 -9.52 -14.95
C LEU A 287 -14.62 -8.89 -16.31
N ALA A 288 -15.89 -8.50 -16.54
CA ALA A 288 -16.24 -7.71 -17.72
C ALA A 288 -15.83 -6.24 -17.57
N ALA A 289 -15.84 -5.66 -16.36
CA ALA A 289 -15.41 -4.30 -16.09
C ALA A 289 -13.88 -4.14 -16.23
N ILE A 290 -13.10 -5.08 -15.69
CA ILE A 290 -11.62 -5.02 -15.71
C ILE A 290 -10.96 -5.60 -16.98
N ASP A 291 -11.72 -6.02 -17.99
CA ASP A 291 -11.14 -6.42 -19.27
C ASP A 291 -10.54 -5.21 -19.99
N ASN A 292 -9.29 -5.34 -20.44
CA ASN A 292 -8.50 -4.32 -21.11
C ASN A 292 -8.02 -3.15 -20.22
N ILE A 293 -7.89 -3.33 -18.90
CA ILE A 293 -7.24 -2.35 -18.02
C ILE A 293 -5.70 -2.46 -18.10
N VAL A 294 -4.98 -1.36 -17.88
CA VAL A 294 -3.50 -1.37 -17.83
C VAL A 294 -3.00 -2.14 -16.60
N TYR A 295 -2.03 -3.03 -16.80
CA TYR A 295 -1.38 -3.84 -15.77
C TYR A 295 0.05 -3.38 -15.53
N GLY A 296 0.47 -3.30 -14.25
CA GLY A 296 1.82 -2.86 -13.89
C GLY A 296 2.07 -1.37 -14.19
N GLU A 297 3.30 -1.06 -14.57
CA GLU A 297 3.78 0.28 -14.95
C GLU A 297 3.10 0.78 -16.24
N ASP A 298 2.74 2.05 -16.28
CA ASP A 298 2.14 2.69 -17.46
C ASP A 298 3.24 3.34 -18.32
N PRO A 299 3.43 2.98 -19.60
CA PRO A 299 4.46 3.60 -20.45
C PRO A 299 4.28 5.10 -20.72
N SER A 300 3.14 5.68 -20.40
CA SER A 300 2.99 7.13 -20.36
C SER A 300 3.82 7.76 -19.22
N GLU A 301 4.12 7.03 -18.15
CA GLU A 301 5.01 7.43 -17.03
C GLU A 301 6.34 6.65 -17.05
N GLY A 302 6.61 5.94 -18.16
CA GLY A 302 7.77 5.09 -18.37
C GLY A 302 7.71 3.75 -17.64
N PHE A 303 8.66 2.85 -17.97
CA PHE A 303 8.72 1.50 -17.41
C PHE A 303 10.12 0.88 -17.51
N VAL A 304 10.32 -0.19 -16.74
CA VAL A 304 11.53 -1.02 -16.72
C VAL A 304 11.36 -2.29 -17.55
N ARG A 305 12.31 -2.57 -18.47
CA ARG A 305 12.50 -3.91 -19.06
C ARG A 305 13.93 -4.39 -18.77
N GLY A 306 14.06 -5.29 -17.79
CA GLY A 306 15.36 -5.75 -17.28
C GLY A 306 16.11 -4.61 -16.60
N ARG A 307 17.25 -4.18 -17.17
CA ARG A 307 18.01 -3.01 -16.72
C ARG A 307 17.72 -1.72 -17.50
N ARG A 308 16.90 -1.79 -18.55
CA ARG A 308 16.57 -0.62 -19.38
C ARG A 308 15.35 0.09 -18.82
N PHE A 309 15.47 1.40 -18.64
CA PHE A 309 14.31 2.28 -18.49
C PHE A 309 13.93 2.84 -19.86
N LEU A 310 12.62 2.90 -20.15
CA LEU A 310 12.06 3.41 -21.40
C LEU A 310 10.90 4.36 -21.05
N HIS A 311 10.88 5.56 -21.63
CA HIS A 311 9.79 6.52 -21.44
C HIS A 311 9.23 7.02 -22.77
N PRO A 312 8.36 6.24 -23.46
CA PRO A 312 7.84 6.56 -24.79
C PRO A 312 7.26 7.97 -24.97
N LYS A 313 6.44 8.45 -24.02
CA LYS A 313 5.81 9.78 -24.03
C LYS A 313 6.81 10.94 -24.07
N LEU A 314 7.97 10.78 -23.42
CA LEU A 314 9.07 11.75 -23.43
C LEU A 314 10.16 11.39 -24.46
N GLY A 315 10.12 10.19 -25.03
CA GLY A 315 10.97 9.77 -26.14
C GLY A 315 12.42 9.45 -25.77
N PHE A 316 12.72 9.01 -24.53
CA PHE A 316 14.08 8.65 -24.09
C PHE A 316 14.20 7.28 -23.41
N THR A 317 15.44 6.78 -23.32
CA THR A 317 15.81 5.52 -22.67
C THR A 317 17.24 5.58 -22.11
N PHE A 318 17.51 4.84 -21.04
CA PHE A 318 18.85 4.56 -20.54
C PHE A 318 18.92 3.11 -20.00
N THR A 319 20.12 2.63 -19.72
CA THR A 319 20.40 1.31 -19.12
C THR A 319 21.14 1.50 -17.80
N ALA A 320 20.59 0.97 -16.71
CA ALA A 320 21.22 1.00 -15.38
C ALA A 320 22.40 0.01 -15.26
N PRO A 321 23.27 0.16 -14.24
CA PRO A 321 24.46 -0.68 -14.10
C PRO A 321 24.16 -2.17 -13.94
N ASP A 322 25.18 -2.99 -14.15
CA ASP A 322 25.12 -4.42 -13.88
C ASP A 322 24.80 -4.69 -12.39
N ASN A 323 23.96 -5.69 -12.12
CA ASN A 323 23.51 -6.09 -10.77
C ASN A 323 22.74 -5.02 -9.99
N PHE A 324 22.16 -4.02 -10.68
CA PHE A 324 21.13 -3.14 -10.12
C PHE A 324 19.73 -3.67 -10.45
N THR A 325 18.88 -3.76 -9.43
CA THR A 325 17.42 -3.82 -9.61
C THR A 325 16.90 -2.40 -9.76
N LEU A 326 16.04 -2.16 -10.75
CA LEU A 326 15.32 -0.89 -10.92
C LEU A 326 13.87 -0.99 -10.40
N ASP A 327 13.34 0.14 -9.96
CA ASP A 327 11.98 0.37 -9.46
C ASP A 327 11.51 1.73 -10.01
N ASN A 328 10.40 1.77 -10.77
CA ASN A 328 9.87 3.01 -11.33
C ASN A 328 8.75 3.59 -10.47
N THR A 329 8.89 4.85 -10.05
CA THR A 329 7.84 5.59 -9.35
C THR A 329 7.51 6.88 -10.09
N ALA A 330 6.32 7.43 -9.83
CA ALA A 330 5.83 8.65 -10.47
C ALA A 330 6.69 9.92 -10.22
N GLN A 331 7.75 9.81 -9.40
CA GLN A 331 8.69 10.90 -9.11
C GLN A 331 10.16 10.55 -9.39
N ALA A 332 10.51 9.28 -9.63
CA ALA A 332 11.87 8.84 -9.97
C ALA A 332 11.93 7.37 -10.40
N VAL A 333 12.93 7.05 -11.22
CA VAL A 333 13.46 5.68 -11.29
C VAL A 333 14.52 5.53 -10.20
N ILE A 334 14.34 4.59 -9.30
CA ILE A 334 15.33 4.24 -8.27
C ILE A 334 16.00 2.93 -8.67
N GLY A 335 17.31 2.82 -8.43
CA GLY A 335 18.04 1.57 -8.62
C GLY A 335 18.98 1.29 -7.46
N VAL A 336 19.08 0.04 -7.03
CA VAL A 336 19.97 -0.37 -5.93
C VAL A 336 20.72 -1.64 -6.31
N ARG A 337 22.03 -1.66 -6.02
CA ARG A 337 22.89 -2.84 -6.16
C ARG A 337 22.63 -3.82 -5.02
N GLU A 338 22.70 -5.11 -5.30
CA GLU A 338 22.66 -6.16 -4.28
C GLU A 338 23.61 -5.85 -3.11
N GLY A 339 23.14 -6.08 -1.88
CA GLY A 339 23.85 -5.72 -0.65
C GLY A 339 23.81 -4.24 -0.24
N GLY A 340 23.12 -3.35 -0.97
CA GLY A 340 22.85 -1.97 -0.53
C GLY A 340 24.10 -1.10 -0.33
N SER A 341 25.17 -1.38 -1.08
CA SER A 341 26.45 -0.66 -1.06
C SER A 341 26.53 0.48 -2.08
N GLN A 342 25.69 0.42 -3.11
CA GLN A 342 25.55 1.42 -4.17
C GLN A 342 24.07 1.60 -4.53
N ALA A 343 23.68 2.82 -4.90
CA ALA A 343 22.35 3.18 -5.35
C ALA A 343 22.41 4.21 -6.48
N MET A 344 21.32 4.35 -7.23
CA MET A 344 21.08 5.41 -8.20
C MET A 344 19.65 5.95 -8.07
N ARG A 345 19.49 7.23 -8.39
CA ARG A 345 18.19 7.88 -8.58
C ARG A 345 18.25 8.65 -9.90
N PHE A 346 17.26 8.45 -10.76
CA PHE A 346 16.99 9.26 -11.93
C PHE A 346 15.67 10.00 -11.72
N ASP A 347 15.69 11.34 -11.73
CA ASP A 347 14.48 12.16 -11.62
C ASP A 347 14.54 13.40 -12.53
N VAL A 348 13.47 14.19 -12.55
CA VAL A 348 13.30 15.38 -13.39
C VAL A 348 13.04 16.62 -12.55
N VAL A 349 13.63 17.75 -12.95
CA VAL A 349 13.41 19.07 -12.36
C VAL A 349 13.28 20.14 -13.45
N ARG A 350 12.53 21.20 -13.12
CA ARG A 350 12.48 22.42 -13.93
C ARG A 350 13.63 23.33 -13.53
N VAL A 351 14.47 23.64 -14.51
CA VAL A 351 15.60 24.58 -14.39
C VAL A 351 15.44 25.60 -15.52
N PRO A 352 15.42 26.93 -15.24
CA PRO A 352 15.25 27.95 -16.27
C PRO A 352 16.24 27.77 -17.44
N ALA A 353 15.83 28.13 -18.65
CA ALA A 353 16.61 27.85 -19.87
C ALA A 353 17.93 28.63 -19.91
N GLU A 354 17.93 29.81 -19.30
CA GLU A 354 19.05 30.73 -19.10
C GLU A 354 20.05 30.28 -18.01
N GLN A 355 19.67 29.36 -17.12
CA GLN A 355 20.55 28.84 -16.08
C GLN A 355 21.41 27.70 -16.63
N SER A 356 22.75 27.82 -16.51
CA SER A 356 23.66 26.75 -16.89
C SER A 356 23.51 25.53 -15.98
N LEU A 357 23.89 24.35 -16.47
CA LEU A 357 23.79 23.13 -15.68
C LEU A 357 24.86 23.09 -14.57
N GLY A 358 26.03 23.68 -14.79
CA GLY A 358 27.03 23.93 -13.76
C GLY A 358 26.50 24.84 -12.64
N ASP A 359 25.87 25.96 -12.97
CA ASP A 359 25.27 26.87 -11.98
C ASP A 359 24.13 26.20 -11.21
N TYR A 360 23.31 25.40 -11.89
CA TYR A 360 22.26 24.61 -11.25
C TYR A 360 22.85 23.58 -10.27
N LEU A 361 23.87 22.81 -10.65
CA LEU A 361 24.53 21.87 -9.73
C LEU A 361 25.11 22.59 -8.51
N ASN A 362 25.61 23.82 -8.69
CA ASN A 362 26.22 24.64 -7.65
C ASN A 362 25.23 25.51 -6.84
N SER A 363 23.92 25.41 -7.08
CA SER A 363 22.91 26.29 -6.49
C SER A 363 22.52 25.97 -5.04
N GLY A 364 23.06 24.89 -4.45
CA GLY A 364 22.76 24.48 -3.07
C GLY A 364 21.47 23.66 -2.88
N TRP A 365 20.88 23.11 -3.95
CA TRP A 365 19.75 22.17 -3.84
C TRP A 365 20.14 20.80 -3.24
N MET A 366 21.44 20.51 -3.21
CA MET A 366 22.06 19.35 -2.58
C MET A 366 23.19 19.84 -1.67
N GLU A 367 23.28 19.27 -0.47
CA GLU A 367 24.34 19.56 0.49
C GLU A 367 25.64 18.84 0.12
N GLY A 368 26.79 19.38 0.54
CA GLY A 368 28.09 18.75 0.33
C GLY A 368 28.61 18.69 -1.11
N VAL A 369 27.98 19.39 -2.07
CA VAL A 369 28.45 19.51 -3.47
C VAL A 369 29.80 20.22 -3.52
N GLU A 370 30.80 19.54 -4.09
CA GLU A 370 32.15 20.07 -4.22
C GLU A 370 32.26 20.92 -5.50
N LYS A 371 32.19 22.25 -5.37
CA LYS A 371 32.10 23.14 -6.54
C LYS A 371 33.27 23.00 -7.53
N SER A 372 34.47 22.71 -7.05
CA SER A 372 35.67 22.43 -7.83
C SER A 372 35.59 21.18 -8.72
N SER A 373 34.65 20.27 -8.44
CA SER A 373 34.43 19.04 -9.22
C SER A 373 33.45 19.21 -10.40
N THR A 374 33.01 20.44 -10.67
CA THR A 374 32.01 20.72 -11.70
C THR A 374 32.61 20.61 -13.09
N GLU A 375 32.10 19.69 -13.89
CA GLU A 375 32.51 19.42 -15.27
C GLU A 375 31.31 19.65 -16.21
N ASP A 376 31.39 20.59 -17.14
CA ASP A 376 30.43 20.66 -18.26
C ASP A 376 30.71 19.53 -19.26
N LEU A 377 29.63 18.93 -19.79
CA LEU A 377 29.66 17.70 -20.57
C LEU A 377 28.69 17.75 -21.76
N ASN A 378 28.90 16.87 -22.73
CA ASN A 378 27.89 16.55 -23.75
C ASN A 378 27.65 15.03 -23.76
N ILE A 379 26.39 14.63 -23.63
CA ILE A 379 25.97 13.23 -23.56
C ILE A 379 25.08 12.96 -24.77
N ASN A 380 25.59 12.25 -25.78
CA ASN A 380 24.86 11.88 -27.00
C ASN A 380 24.14 13.06 -27.70
N GLY A 381 24.72 14.26 -27.65
CA GLY A 381 24.15 15.49 -28.20
C GLY A 381 23.44 16.39 -27.18
N PHE A 382 23.16 15.90 -25.97
CA PHE A 382 22.49 16.67 -24.92
C PHE A 382 23.50 17.47 -24.08
N PRO A 383 23.26 18.77 -23.82
CA PRO A 383 23.99 19.54 -22.83
C PRO A 383 23.85 18.88 -21.45
N ALA A 384 24.97 18.67 -20.78
CA ALA A 384 25.02 18.11 -19.45
C ALA A 384 26.08 18.84 -18.59
N ALA A 385 25.99 18.66 -17.28
CA ALA A 385 27.08 18.94 -16.36
C ALA A 385 27.14 17.83 -15.31
N SER A 386 28.27 17.69 -14.63
CA SER A 386 28.41 16.75 -13.51
C SER A 386 29.22 17.33 -12.37
N ALA A 387 28.98 16.85 -11.15
CA ALA A 387 29.72 17.22 -9.94
C ALA A 387 29.76 16.03 -8.97
N THR A 388 30.72 16.02 -8.05
CA THR A 388 30.71 15.13 -6.88
C THR A 388 30.17 15.85 -5.65
N ALA A 389 29.50 15.11 -4.77
CA ALA A 389 29.03 15.57 -3.48
C ALA A 389 29.35 14.55 -2.38
N HIS A 390 29.44 15.01 -1.13
CA HIS A 390 29.82 14.22 0.02
C HIS A 390 28.80 14.34 1.14
N GLY A 391 28.42 13.22 1.76
CA GLY A 391 27.70 13.15 3.02
C GLY A 391 28.29 12.08 3.93
N ASP A 392 27.88 12.05 5.21
CA ASP A 392 28.55 11.36 6.33
C ASP A 392 29.10 9.95 6.03
N GLN A 393 28.34 9.14 5.28
CA GLN A 393 28.65 7.75 4.95
C GLN A 393 28.46 7.43 3.45
N TRP A 394 28.31 8.46 2.61
CA TRP A 394 27.98 8.31 1.19
C TRP A 394 28.68 9.35 0.34
N GLN A 395 29.28 8.90 -0.76
CA GLN A 395 29.82 9.74 -1.81
C GLN A 395 28.89 9.69 -3.02
N PHE A 396 28.66 10.84 -3.65
CA PHE A 396 27.75 11.00 -4.76
C PHE A 396 28.49 11.49 -6.01
N LYS A 397 28.18 10.93 -7.18
CA LYS A 397 28.43 11.59 -8.48
C LYS A 397 27.07 11.92 -9.08
N VAL A 398 26.86 13.20 -9.34
CA VAL A 398 25.63 13.75 -9.90
C VAL A 398 25.89 14.18 -11.32
N TYR A 399 24.95 13.91 -12.22
CA TYR A 399 24.90 14.45 -13.57
C TYR A 399 23.55 15.15 -13.76
N ALA A 400 23.55 16.38 -14.26
CA ALA A 400 22.36 17.07 -14.75
C ALA A 400 22.42 17.08 -16.28
N LEU A 401 21.34 16.71 -16.96
CA LEU A 401 21.24 16.60 -18.42
C LEU A 401 19.97 17.31 -18.89
N ARG A 402 20.10 18.29 -19.79
CA ARG A 402 18.94 19.04 -20.33
C ARG A 402 18.38 18.35 -21.57
N PHE A 403 17.10 18.01 -21.53
CA PHE A 403 16.41 17.32 -22.62
C PHE A 403 15.00 17.91 -22.80
N GLY A 404 14.78 18.59 -23.93
CA GLY A 404 13.60 19.44 -24.10
C GLY A 404 13.65 20.67 -23.18
N SER A 405 12.54 20.99 -22.54
CA SER A 405 12.43 22.06 -21.53
C SER A 405 13.11 21.73 -20.20
N ASP A 406 13.16 20.46 -19.83
CA ASP A 406 13.42 20.02 -18.47
C ASP A 406 14.85 19.47 -18.29
N VAL A 407 15.27 19.36 -17.03
CA VAL A 407 16.58 18.84 -16.65
C VAL A 407 16.40 17.55 -15.86
N TYR A 408 16.98 16.48 -16.37
CA TYR A 408 17.01 15.17 -15.75
C TYR A 408 18.28 15.01 -14.93
N ARG A 409 18.19 14.43 -13.74
CA ARG A 409 19.31 14.25 -12.82
C ARG A 409 19.56 12.78 -12.60
N PHE A 410 20.77 12.34 -12.88
CA PHE A 410 21.27 11.05 -12.40
C PHE A 410 22.11 11.31 -11.14
N ILE A 411 21.69 10.74 -10.01
CA ILE A 411 22.38 10.81 -8.72
C ILE A 411 22.83 9.39 -8.38
N PHE A 412 24.12 9.10 -8.49
CA PHE A 412 24.71 7.82 -8.07
C PHE A 412 25.32 7.98 -6.68
N ALA A 413 25.03 7.05 -5.78
CA ALA A 413 25.52 7.03 -4.40
C ALA A 413 26.33 5.75 -4.14
N ALA A 414 27.50 5.86 -3.51
CA ALA A 414 28.30 4.72 -3.07
C ALA A 414 28.89 4.97 -1.68
N LYS A 415 28.97 3.92 -0.84
CA LYS A 415 29.59 4.02 0.50
C LYS A 415 31.11 4.24 0.46
N GLN A 416 31.75 3.87 -0.65
CA GLN A 416 33.18 4.05 -0.91
C GLN A 416 33.40 4.34 -2.39
N LYS A 417 34.33 5.24 -2.70
CA LYS A 417 34.75 5.48 -4.09
C LYS A 417 35.41 4.23 -4.67
N SER A 418 35.00 3.83 -5.87
CA SER A 418 35.73 2.85 -6.66
C SER A 418 35.67 3.17 -8.16
N THR A 419 36.70 2.75 -8.90
CA THR A 419 36.74 2.84 -10.36
C THR A 419 35.56 2.11 -11.03
N GLU A 420 35.02 1.09 -10.37
CA GLU A 420 33.77 0.43 -10.78
C GLU A 420 32.58 1.39 -10.65
N SER A 421 32.39 2.04 -9.48
CA SER A 421 31.27 2.97 -9.26
C SER A 421 31.29 4.17 -10.22
N GLU A 422 32.47 4.75 -10.50
CA GLU A 422 32.61 5.85 -11.46
C GLU A 422 32.36 5.42 -12.90
N ARG A 423 32.80 4.20 -13.27
CA ARG A 423 32.52 3.60 -14.58
C ARG A 423 31.03 3.34 -14.76
N ASN A 424 30.41 2.63 -13.81
CA ASN A 424 28.99 2.29 -13.82
C ASN A 424 28.10 3.53 -13.96
N ALA A 425 28.42 4.59 -13.23
CA ALA A 425 27.74 5.89 -13.33
C ALA A 425 27.89 6.52 -14.72
N ARG A 426 29.11 6.56 -15.25
CA ARG A 426 29.43 7.16 -16.56
C ARG A 426 28.81 6.39 -17.72
N GLU A 427 28.84 5.05 -17.68
CA GLU A 427 28.23 4.17 -18.69
C GLU A 427 26.70 4.27 -18.69
N THR A 428 26.08 4.34 -17.50
CA THR A 428 24.63 4.58 -17.35
C THR A 428 24.22 5.90 -18.02
N VAL A 429 24.92 7.00 -17.72
CA VAL A 429 24.61 8.32 -18.30
C VAL A 429 24.91 8.35 -19.80
N ASN A 430 26.04 7.79 -20.24
CA ASN A 430 26.37 7.66 -21.67
C ASN A 430 25.40 6.75 -22.45
N SER A 431 24.59 5.93 -21.78
CA SER A 431 23.51 5.17 -22.42
C SER A 431 22.23 5.98 -22.64
N PHE A 432 22.10 7.18 -22.04
CA PHE A 432 20.93 8.03 -22.21
C PHE A 432 20.81 8.51 -23.66
N ARG A 433 19.72 8.15 -24.34
CA ARG A 433 19.45 8.54 -25.73
C ARG A 433 17.96 8.67 -26.00
N ARG A 434 17.62 9.22 -27.17
CA ARG A 434 16.26 9.13 -27.71
C ARG A 434 15.90 7.66 -28.00
N LEU A 435 14.64 7.31 -27.77
CA LEU A 435 14.04 6.08 -28.29
C LEU A 435 13.92 6.15 -29.83
N THR A 436 13.98 5.01 -30.51
CA THR A 436 13.56 4.94 -31.93
C THR A 436 12.03 4.91 -32.04
N LEU A 437 11.50 5.14 -33.24
CA LEU A 437 10.06 4.98 -33.50
C LEU A 437 9.60 3.54 -33.23
N ASP A 438 10.43 2.54 -33.59
CA ASP A 438 10.13 1.13 -33.34
C ASP A 438 10.10 0.81 -31.84
N GLU A 439 11.05 1.36 -31.06
CA GLU A 439 11.04 1.20 -29.60
C GLU A 439 9.83 1.89 -28.95
N ILE A 440 9.36 3.02 -29.49
CA ILE A 440 8.12 3.68 -29.03
C ILE A 440 6.89 2.83 -29.37
N GLN A 441 6.81 2.23 -30.57
CA GLN A 441 5.68 1.41 -31.00
C GLN A 441 5.62 0.03 -30.32
N ALA A 442 6.78 -0.54 -29.94
CA ALA A 442 6.91 -1.79 -29.18
C ALA A 442 6.79 -1.60 -27.64
N ALA A 443 6.65 -0.35 -27.19
CA ALA A 443 6.51 0.02 -25.78
C ALA A 443 5.03 0.20 -25.38
N ARG A 444 4.23 -0.84 -25.64
CA ARG A 444 2.82 -0.88 -25.27
C ARG A 444 2.63 -1.16 -23.77
N PRO A 445 1.58 -0.62 -23.14
CA PRO A 445 1.20 -0.99 -21.78
C PRO A 445 0.80 -2.47 -21.74
N LEU A 446 1.35 -3.22 -20.78
CA LEU A 446 0.80 -4.52 -20.43
C LEU A 446 -0.66 -4.33 -19.97
N ARG A 447 -1.53 -5.28 -20.28
CA ARG A 447 -2.97 -5.19 -20.08
C ARG A 447 -3.54 -6.47 -19.49
N ILE A 448 -4.48 -6.34 -18.56
CA ILE A 448 -5.32 -7.47 -18.17
C ILE A 448 -6.27 -7.75 -19.34
N LYS A 449 -6.18 -8.96 -19.91
CA LYS A 449 -7.18 -9.48 -20.83
C LYS A 449 -7.95 -10.59 -20.14
N VAL A 450 -9.28 -10.50 -20.15
CA VAL A 450 -10.14 -11.58 -19.69
C VAL A 450 -10.51 -12.47 -20.87
N ILE A 451 -10.23 -13.76 -20.73
CA ILE A 451 -10.48 -14.79 -21.73
C ILE A 451 -11.33 -15.92 -21.15
N ASN A 452 -12.04 -16.64 -22.03
CA ASN A 452 -12.67 -17.91 -21.67
C ASN A 452 -11.69 -19.08 -21.88
N VAL A 453 -11.57 -19.93 -20.87
CA VAL A 453 -10.79 -21.17 -20.90
C VAL A 453 -11.38 -22.15 -21.91
N GLN A 454 -10.56 -22.71 -22.79
CA GLN A 454 -10.98 -23.65 -23.84
C GLN A 454 -10.82 -25.12 -23.38
N PRO A 455 -11.49 -26.09 -24.05
CA PRO A 455 -11.21 -27.50 -23.82
C PRO A 455 -9.73 -27.82 -24.09
N GLY A 456 -9.01 -28.26 -23.05
CA GLY A 456 -7.58 -28.57 -23.12
C GLY A 456 -6.63 -27.49 -22.62
N ASP A 457 -7.11 -26.27 -22.31
CA ASP A 457 -6.31 -25.27 -21.60
C ASP A 457 -6.03 -25.77 -20.16
N THR A 458 -4.76 -25.78 -19.74
CA THR A 458 -4.31 -25.87 -18.34
C THR A 458 -3.77 -24.53 -17.84
N VAL A 459 -3.54 -24.40 -16.53
CA VAL A 459 -2.91 -23.20 -15.95
C VAL A 459 -1.56 -22.88 -16.61
N GLU A 460 -0.78 -23.89 -16.94
CA GLU A 460 0.55 -23.79 -17.56
C GLU A 460 0.43 -23.32 -19.01
N SER A 461 -0.49 -23.88 -19.80
CA SER A 461 -0.73 -23.42 -21.18
C SER A 461 -1.26 -21.98 -21.24
N LEU A 462 -2.03 -21.57 -20.23
CA LEU A 462 -2.55 -20.21 -20.10
C LEU A 462 -1.49 -19.23 -19.61
N SER A 463 -0.59 -19.64 -18.72
CA SER A 463 0.50 -18.80 -18.25
C SER A 463 1.57 -18.57 -19.31
N HIS A 464 1.81 -19.54 -20.20
CA HIS A 464 2.66 -19.35 -21.39
C HIS A 464 2.09 -18.36 -22.42
N ARG A 465 0.82 -17.96 -22.30
CA ARG A 465 0.19 -16.89 -23.10
C ARG A 465 0.34 -15.50 -22.46
N MET A 466 1.02 -15.38 -21.32
CA MET A 466 1.20 -14.11 -20.61
C MET A 466 2.48 -13.39 -21.02
N ALA A 467 2.38 -12.08 -21.28
CA ALA A 467 3.50 -11.21 -21.59
C ALA A 467 4.04 -10.50 -20.33
N GLY A 468 5.35 -10.25 -20.27
CA GLY A 468 5.99 -9.33 -19.32
C GLY A 468 5.93 -9.68 -17.82
N VAL A 469 5.43 -10.86 -17.44
CA VAL A 469 5.30 -11.29 -16.04
C VAL A 469 6.46 -12.17 -15.56
N ASP A 470 6.80 -12.02 -14.29
CA ASP A 470 7.60 -12.97 -13.52
C ASP A 470 6.74 -14.14 -13.00
N HIS A 471 7.37 -15.30 -12.78
CA HIS A 471 6.73 -16.53 -12.28
C HIS A 471 5.36 -16.79 -12.91
N PRO A 472 5.25 -17.01 -14.24
CA PRO A 472 3.98 -16.86 -14.96
C PRO A 472 2.87 -17.81 -14.44
N ALA A 473 3.23 -19.04 -14.09
CA ALA A 473 2.27 -20.06 -13.63
C ALA A 473 1.74 -19.77 -12.22
N GLU A 474 2.54 -19.12 -11.37
CA GLU A 474 2.16 -18.65 -10.05
C GLU A 474 1.41 -17.31 -10.14
N ARG A 475 1.89 -16.38 -10.97
CA ARG A 475 1.26 -15.07 -11.21
C ARG A 475 -0.14 -15.24 -11.83
N PHE A 476 -0.33 -16.19 -12.74
CA PHE A 476 -1.66 -16.59 -13.22
C PHE A 476 -2.56 -17.06 -12.08
N ARG A 477 -2.07 -17.95 -11.20
CA ARG A 477 -2.85 -18.46 -10.06
C ARG A 477 -3.25 -17.34 -9.10
N VAL A 478 -2.31 -16.47 -8.74
CA VAL A 478 -2.53 -15.31 -7.87
C VAL A 478 -3.56 -14.35 -8.46
N LEU A 479 -3.43 -13.96 -9.73
CA LEU A 479 -4.40 -13.08 -10.39
C LEU A 479 -5.80 -13.70 -10.41
N ASN A 480 -5.93 -15.01 -10.60
CA ASN A 480 -7.24 -15.66 -10.79
C ASN A 480 -7.92 -16.14 -9.49
N GLY A 481 -7.26 -16.01 -8.34
CA GLY A 481 -7.74 -16.51 -7.05
C GLY A 481 -7.55 -18.02 -6.85
N LEU A 482 -6.69 -18.66 -7.65
CA LEU A 482 -6.44 -20.10 -7.63
C LEU A 482 -5.39 -20.45 -6.57
N ASP A 483 -5.55 -21.59 -5.90
CA ASP A 483 -4.50 -22.22 -5.09
C ASP A 483 -3.52 -23.06 -5.94
N SER A 484 -2.57 -23.74 -5.29
CA SER A 484 -1.54 -24.54 -5.96
C SER A 484 -2.05 -25.78 -6.68
N HIS A 485 -3.20 -26.33 -6.28
CA HIS A 485 -3.80 -27.55 -6.82
C HIS A 485 -5.02 -27.28 -7.71
N ALA A 486 -5.65 -26.10 -7.55
CA ALA A 486 -6.79 -25.68 -8.36
C ALA A 486 -6.50 -25.72 -9.87
N GLN A 487 -7.45 -26.30 -10.60
CA GLN A 487 -7.43 -26.41 -12.06
C GLN A 487 -8.51 -25.51 -12.67
N VAL A 488 -8.19 -24.93 -13.84
CA VAL A 488 -9.16 -24.22 -14.68
C VAL A 488 -10.13 -25.21 -15.35
N LYS A 489 -11.37 -24.78 -15.59
CA LYS A 489 -12.39 -25.58 -16.27
C LYS A 489 -12.80 -24.90 -17.58
N PRO A 490 -13.15 -25.66 -18.64
CA PRO A 490 -13.63 -25.06 -19.88
C PRO A 490 -14.83 -24.13 -19.62
N ARG A 491 -14.81 -22.97 -20.28
CA ARG A 491 -15.73 -21.82 -20.13
C ARG A 491 -15.51 -20.91 -18.92
N ASP A 492 -14.68 -21.27 -17.94
CA ASP A 492 -14.25 -20.33 -16.88
C ASP A 492 -13.68 -19.04 -17.50
N ARG A 493 -13.89 -17.89 -16.85
CA ARG A 493 -13.26 -16.62 -17.24
C ARG A 493 -12.06 -16.31 -16.35
N VAL A 494 -10.93 -16.06 -17.00
CA VAL A 494 -9.63 -15.87 -16.35
C VAL A 494 -8.91 -14.64 -16.90
N LYS A 495 -8.17 -13.97 -16.02
CA LYS A 495 -7.22 -12.91 -16.32
C LYS A 495 -5.92 -13.50 -16.85
N ILE A 496 -5.45 -13.00 -18.00
CA ILE A 496 -4.05 -13.09 -18.45
C ILE A 496 -3.48 -11.68 -18.66
N VAL A 497 -2.16 -11.55 -18.71
CA VAL A 497 -1.47 -10.28 -18.99
C VAL A 497 -0.95 -10.32 -20.44
N VAL A 498 -1.21 -9.29 -21.25
CA VAL A 498 -0.83 -9.22 -22.68
C VAL A 498 -0.28 -7.83 -23.06
N ASP A 499 0.36 -7.71 -24.23
CA ASP A 499 0.83 -6.44 -24.85
C ASP A 499 -0.26 -5.66 -25.63
#